data_AF-A0A1J4XYK7-F1
#
_entry.id   AF-A0A1J4XYK7-F1
#
_cell.length_a   1.000
_cell.length_b   1.000
_cell.length_c   1.000
_cell.angle_alpha   90.00
_cell.angle_beta   90.00
_cell.angle_gamma   90.00
#
_symmetry.space_group_name_H-M   'P 1'
#
loop_
_entity.id
_entity.type
_entity.pdbx_description
1 polymer ?
#
loop_
_entity_poly.entity_id
_entity_poly.type
_entity_poly.pdbx_seq_one_letter_code
_entity_poly.pdbx_strand_id
1 'polypeptide(L)'
;MTSPIVTPEQHKALGINLFNSTWDLIEKPDRTPDDDAYMINMAHASAYHWKQLGTPLNFARSEWQISHVYGILHRGEPAIYHAKRSLQYCVDNGFGDFDLAYAYEAMARAHHVLGSA
;
A
#
# COMPACT_ATOMS: atom_id res chain seq x y z
N MET A 1 7.23 19.54 -27.45
CA MET A 1 6.60 18.81 -26.33
C MET A 1 7.68 17.94 -25.72
N THR A 2 8.08 18.20 -24.49
CA THR A 2 9.02 17.33 -23.77
C THR A 2 8.34 15.99 -23.53
N SER A 3 8.98 14.89 -23.95
CA SER A 3 8.52 13.56 -23.57
C SER A 3 8.43 13.45 -22.05
N PRO A 4 7.44 12.73 -21.50
CA PRO A 4 7.36 12.54 -20.06
C PRO A 4 8.64 11.86 -19.55
N ILE A 5 9.14 12.31 -18.40
CA ILE A 5 10.36 11.80 -17.75
C ILE A 5 10.24 10.29 -17.45
N VAL A 6 9.01 9.81 -17.23
CA VAL A 6 8.68 8.39 -17.01
C VAL A 6 7.54 8.01 -17.95
N THR A 7 7.72 6.95 -18.74
CA THR A 7 6.68 6.44 -19.66
C THR A 7 5.62 5.62 -18.91
N PRO A 8 4.43 5.39 -19.50
CA PRO A 8 3.43 4.50 -18.92
C PRO A 8 3.96 3.09 -18.59
N GLU A 9 4.80 2.54 -19.47
CA GLU A 9 5.43 1.22 -19.27
C GLU A 9 6.39 1.24 -18.08
N GLN A 10 7.15 2.32 -17.93
CA GLN A 10 8.05 2.50 -16.79
C GLN A 10 7.27 2.68 -15.48
N HIS A 11 6.20 3.48 -15.46
CA HIS A 11 5.35 3.56 -14.28
C HIS A 11 4.76 2.19 -13.92
N LYS A 12 4.31 1.39 -14.89
CA LYS A 12 3.80 0.03 -14.62
C LYS A 12 4.87 -0.86 -14.02
N ALA A 13 6.07 -0.87 -14.62
CA ALA A 13 7.20 -1.66 -14.14
C ALA A 13 7.61 -1.26 -12.71
N LEU A 14 7.71 0.04 -12.43
CA LEU A 14 8.02 0.57 -11.11
C LEU A 14 6.94 0.22 -10.09
N GLY A 15 5.66 0.38 -10.44
CA GLY A 15 4.53 0.03 -9.58
C GLY A 15 4.55 -1.44 -9.15
N ILE A 16 4.80 -2.36 -10.10
CA ILE A 16 4.92 -3.80 -9.83
C ILE A 16 6.15 -4.11 -8.97
N ASN A 17 7.32 -3.65 -9.40
CA ASN A 17 8.57 -4.00 -8.75
C ASN A 17 8.62 -3.49 -7.31
N LEU A 18 8.24 -2.23 -7.07
CA LEU A 18 8.23 -1.64 -5.73
C LEU A 18 7.18 -2.31 -4.82
N PHE A 19 6.03 -2.71 -5.36
CA PHE A 19 5.01 -3.45 -4.60
C PHE A 19 5.56 -4.80 -4.11
N ASN A 20 6.22 -5.55 -5.00
CA ASN A 20 6.79 -6.85 -4.65
C ASN A 20 8.01 -6.72 -3.74
N SER A 21 8.90 -5.77 -3.98
CA SER A 21 10.04 -5.52 -3.09
C SER A 21 9.62 -5.08 -1.68
N THR A 22 8.45 -4.45 -1.55
CA THR A 22 7.89 -4.13 -0.23
C THR A 22 7.57 -5.42 0.54
N TRP A 23 7.09 -6.47 -0.15
CA TRP A 23 6.87 -7.78 0.47
C TRP A 23 8.16 -8.46 0.90
N ASP A 24 9.22 -8.37 0.09
CA ASP A 24 10.54 -8.89 0.48
C ASP A 24 11.02 -8.28 1.82
N LEU A 25 10.76 -6.99 2.04
CA LEU A 25 11.05 -6.34 3.31
C LEU A 25 10.08 -6.77 4.41
N ILE A 26 8.77 -6.86 4.15
CA ILE A 26 7.76 -7.35 5.12
C ILE A 26 8.15 -8.74 5.66
N GLU A 27 8.70 -9.61 4.83
CA GLU A 27 9.07 -10.98 5.18
C GLU A 27 10.49 -11.11 5.76
N LYS A 28 11.30 -10.05 5.69
CA LYS A 28 12.67 -10.05 6.25
C LYS A 28 12.63 -10.16 7.79
N PRO A 29 13.26 -11.20 8.39
CA PRO A 29 13.19 -11.44 9.84
C PRO A 29 13.94 -10.39 10.67
N ASP A 30 15.12 -9.97 10.20
CA ASP A 30 16.00 -9.03 10.91
C ASP A 30 16.00 -7.66 10.22
N ARG A 31 14.81 -7.03 10.13
CA ARG A 31 14.72 -5.65 9.60
C ARG A 31 15.42 -4.67 10.53
N THR A 32 16.24 -3.82 9.94
CA THR A 32 16.82 -2.64 10.59
C THR A 32 15.85 -1.45 10.51
N PRO A 33 16.07 -0.39 11.32
CA PRO A 33 15.29 0.85 11.17
C PRO A 33 15.36 1.46 9.76
N ASP A 34 16.49 1.31 9.07
CA ASP A 34 16.63 1.75 7.68
C ASP A 34 15.79 0.89 6.73
N ASP A 35 15.73 -0.43 6.95
CA ASP A 35 14.82 -1.32 6.20
C ASP A 35 13.35 -0.89 6.38
N ASP A 36 12.94 -0.56 7.61
CA ASP A 36 11.58 -0.10 7.88
C ASP A 36 11.27 1.23 7.16
N ALA A 37 12.22 2.15 7.14
CA ALA A 37 12.10 3.40 6.38
C ALA A 37 12.02 3.14 4.87
N TYR A 38 12.85 2.23 4.33
CA TYR A 38 12.79 1.82 2.93
C TYR A 38 11.46 1.14 2.58
N MET A 39 10.93 0.28 3.46
CA MET A 39 9.65 -0.40 3.28
C MET A 39 8.50 0.61 3.16
N ILE A 40 8.46 1.64 4.01
CA ILE A 40 7.50 2.74 3.89
C ILE A 40 7.66 3.43 2.53
N ASN A 41 8.89 3.85 2.19
CA ASN A 41 9.14 4.61 0.96
C ASN A 41 8.75 3.83 -0.29
N MET A 42 9.05 2.54 -0.37
CA MET A 42 8.70 1.71 -1.52
C MET A 42 7.20 1.48 -1.65
N ALA A 43 6.48 1.25 -0.54
CA ALA A 43 5.03 1.09 -0.57
C ALA A 43 4.35 2.35 -1.14
N HIS A 44 4.77 3.53 -0.66
CA HIS A 44 4.27 4.81 -1.16
C HIS A 44 4.68 5.09 -2.61
N ALA A 45 5.92 4.77 -2.99
CA ALA A 45 6.38 4.94 -4.36
C ALA A 45 5.62 4.02 -5.33
N SER A 46 5.36 2.75 -4.95
CA SER A 46 4.51 1.85 -5.72
C SER A 46 3.12 2.45 -5.93
N ALA A 47 2.48 2.91 -4.85
CA ALA A 47 1.17 3.54 -4.90
C ALA A 47 1.16 4.77 -5.82
N TYR A 48 2.20 5.61 -5.74
CA TYR A 48 2.36 6.76 -6.62
C TYR A 48 2.38 6.34 -8.10
N HIS A 49 3.18 5.33 -8.46
CA HIS A 49 3.26 4.88 -9.85
C HIS A 49 1.94 4.27 -10.34
N TRP A 50 1.23 3.53 -9.48
CA TRP A 50 -0.12 3.07 -9.82
C TRP A 50 -1.06 4.24 -10.05
N LYS A 51 -1.03 5.31 -9.26
CA LYS A 51 -1.90 6.49 -9.48
C LYS A 51 -1.71 7.18 -10.83
N GLN A 52 -0.59 6.95 -11.52
CA GLN A 52 -0.35 7.55 -12.84
C GLN A 52 -0.99 6.78 -14.01
N LEU A 53 -1.26 5.47 -13.88
CA LEU A 53 -1.82 4.66 -14.99
C LEU A 53 -2.71 3.47 -14.59
N GLY A 54 -2.78 3.18 -13.31
CA GLY A 54 -3.39 1.97 -12.78
C GLY A 54 -4.91 2.04 -12.76
N THR A 55 -5.51 0.93 -12.37
CA THR A 55 -6.96 0.84 -12.18
C THR A 55 -7.34 1.16 -10.73
N PRO A 56 -8.63 1.43 -10.43
CA PRO A 56 -9.08 1.54 -9.05
C PRO A 56 -8.75 0.32 -8.19
N LEU A 57 -8.65 -0.88 -8.79
CA LEU A 57 -8.22 -2.08 -8.08
C LEU A 57 -6.74 -2.02 -7.66
N ASN A 58 -5.86 -1.49 -8.52
CA ASN A 58 -4.47 -1.23 -8.14
C ASN A 58 -4.40 -0.24 -6.99
N PHE A 59 -5.30 0.75 -6.95
CA PHE A 59 -5.34 1.74 -5.89
C PHE A 59 -5.76 1.11 -4.56
N ALA A 60 -6.84 0.32 -4.55
CA ALA A 60 -7.31 -0.38 -3.37
C ALA A 60 -6.20 -1.22 -2.73
N ARG A 61 -5.48 -2.00 -3.56
CA ARG A 61 -4.37 -2.87 -3.12
C ARG A 61 -3.14 -2.10 -2.66
N SER A 62 -2.83 -0.98 -3.31
CA SER A 62 -1.71 -0.11 -2.89
C SER A 62 -1.98 0.52 -1.53
N GLU A 63 -3.19 1.04 -1.31
CA GLU A 63 -3.60 1.60 -0.02
C GLU A 63 -3.63 0.52 1.07
N TRP A 64 -4.07 -0.69 0.74
CA TRP A 64 -4.00 -1.83 1.67
C TRP A 64 -2.56 -2.15 2.08
N GLN A 65 -1.61 -2.25 1.12
CA GLN A 65 -0.21 -2.56 1.46
C GLN A 65 0.43 -1.46 2.32
N ILE A 66 0.14 -0.19 2.04
CA ILE A 66 0.62 0.91 2.90
C ILE A 66 0.04 0.79 4.31
N SER A 67 -1.26 0.51 4.44
CA SER A 67 -1.88 0.26 5.75
C SER A 67 -1.22 -0.92 6.47
N HIS A 68 -0.89 -1.99 5.75
CA HIS A 68 -0.27 -3.18 6.29
C HIS A 68 1.14 -2.89 6.81
N VAL A 69 1.95 -2.16 6.04
CA VAL A 69 3.29 -1.70 6.44
C VAL A 69 3.21 -0.86 7.72
N TYR A 70 2.32 0.13 7.78
CA TYR A 70 2.17 0.92 9.01
C TYR A 70 1.62 0.11 10.19
N GLY A 71 0.80 -0.90 9.92
CA GLY A 71 0.34 -1.86 10.93
C GLY A 71 1.49 -2.67 11.53
N ILE A 72 2.41 -3.18 10.70
CA ILE A 72 3.60 -3.91 11.15
C ILE A 72 4.51 -3.01 12.00
N LEU A 73 4.64 -1.74 11.61
CA LEU A 73 5.50 -0.77 12.29
C LEU A 73 4.84 -0.10 13.50
N HIS A 74 3.65 -0.58 13.91
CA HIS A 74 2.89 -0.05 15.04
C HIS A 74 2.54 1.45 14.95
N ARG A 75 2.34 1.97 13.73
CA ARG A 75 1.97 3.37 13.48
C ARG A 75 0.48 3.48 13.16
N GLY A 76 -0.33 3.62 14.21
CA GLY A 76 -1.79 3.51 14.11
C GLY A 76 -2.48 4.55 13.23
N GLU A 77 -2.12 5.84 13.37
CA GLU A 77 -2.74 6.93 12.61
C GLU A 77 -2.60 6.75 11.08
N PRO A 78 -1.39 6.56 10.53
CA PRO A 78 -1.28 6.38 9.08
C PRO A 78 -1.84 5.03 8.62
N ALA A 79 -1.79 3.98 9.46
CA ALA A 79 -2.43 2.71 9.15
C ALA A 79 -3.94 2.89 8.91
N ILE A 80 -4.65 3.56 9.83
CA ILE A 80 -6.10 3.71 9.70
C ILE A 80 -6.50 4.61 8.53
N TYR A 81 -5.69 5.62 8.21
CA TYR A 81 -5.92 6.47 7.05
C TYR A 81 -5.92 5.65 5.75
N HIS A 82 -4.89 4.83 5.55
CA HIS A 82 -4.75 4.02 4.34
C HIS A 82 -5.74 2.85 4.29
N ALA A 83 -6.07 2.23 5.43
CA ALA A 83 -7.11 1.20 5.51
C ALA A 83 -8.48 1.73 5.02
N LYS A 84 -8.88 2.92 5.49
CA LYS A 84 -10.12 3.58 5.07
C LYS A 84 -10.16 3.83 3.57
N ARG A 85 -9.04 4.26 2.99
CA ARG A 85 -8.92 4.51 1.54
C ARG A 85 -9.02 3.23 0.73
N SER A 86 -8.39 2.14 1.19
CA SER A 86 -8.53 0.82 0.56
C SER A 86 -9.99 0.38 0.55
N LEU A 87 -10.67 0.45 1.71
CA LEU A 87 -12.09 0.11 1.83
C LEU A 87 -12.97 0.99 0.93
N GLN A 88 -12.70 2.29 0.90
CA GLN A 88 -13.43 3.22 0.03
C GLN A 88 -13.33 2.81 -1.44
N TYR A 89 -12.12 2.49 -1.93
CA TYR A 89 -11.96 2.00 -3.31
C TYR A 89 -12.72 0.70 -3.56
N CYS A 90 -12.71 -0.25 -2.62
CA CYS A 90 -13.46 -1.49 -2.76
C CYS A 90 -14.98 -1.24 -2.83
N VAL A 91 -15.52 -0.42 -1.93
CA VAL A 91 -16.95 -0.10 -1.88
C VAL A 91 -17.40 0.67 -3.11
N ASP A 92 -16.69 1.73 -3.49
CA ASP A 92 -17.09 2.60 -4.61
C ASP A 92 -17.08 1.90 -5.96
N ASN A 93 -16.23 0.88 -6.12
CA ASN A 93 -16.07 0.16 -7.38
C ASN A 93 -16.72 -1.22 -7.35
N GLY A 94 -17.41 -1.59 -6.26
CA GLY A 94 -18.06 -2.89 -6.12
C GLY A 94 -17.10 -4.08 -6.12
N PHE A 95 -15.86 -3.90 -5.63
CA PHE A 95 -14.93 -5.00 -5.48
C PHE A 95 -15.34 -5.88 -4.29
N GLY A 96 -15.47 -7.18 -4.54
CA GLY A 96 -15.90 -8.19 -3.56
C GLY A 96 -14.80 -9.17 -3.18
N ASP A 97 -15.21 -10.32 -2.63
CA ASP A 97 -14.37 -11.47 -2.30
C ASP A 97 -13.12 -11.09 -1.49
N PHE A 98 -11.94 -11.40 -2.03
CA PHE A 98 -10.67 -11.18 -1.36
C PHE A 98 -10.35 -9.70 -1.15
N ASP A 99 -10.63 -8.84 -2.13
CA ASP A 99 -10.26 -7.42 -2.04
C ASP A 99 -11.08 -6.70 -0.95
N LEU A 100 -12.37 -7.02 -0.83
CA LEU A 100 -13.20 -6.48 0.25
C LEU A 100 -12.82 -7.06 1.61
N ALA A 101 -12.55 -8.37 1.68
CA ALA A 101 -12.11 -9.02 2.91
C ALA A 101 -10.79 -8.42 3.42
N TYR A 102 -9.82 -8.20 2.53
CA TYR A 102 -8.54 -7.56 2.88
C TYR A 102 -8.69 -6.11 3.31
N ALA A 103 -9.59 -5.34 2.70
CA ALA A 103 -9.87 -3.99 3.15
C ALA A 103 -10.41 -3.95 4.60
N TYR A 104 -11.31 -4.88 4.97
CA TYR A 104 -11.77 -5.01 6.35
C TYR A 104 -10.71 -5.54 7.30
N GLU A 105 -9.85 -6.46 6.86
CA GLU A 105 -8.68 -6.91 7.61
C GLU A 105 -7.74 -5.74 7.94
N ALA A 106 -7.43 -4.88 6.95
CA ALA A 106 -6.62 -3.70 7.17
C ALA A 106 -7.26 -2.73 8.18
N MET A 107 -8.58 -2.52 8.10
CA MET A 107 -9.31 -1.72 9.08
C MET A 107 -9.19 -2.29 10.50
N ALA A 108 -9.41 -3.60 10.65
CA ALA A 108 -9.30 -4.28 11.94
C ALA A 108 -7.89 -4.18 12.53
N ARG A 109 -6.86 -4.46 11.71
CA ARG A 109 -5.45 -4.35 12.11
C ARG A 109 -5.08 -2.92 12.49
N ALA A 110 -5.48 -1.94 11.67
CA ALA A 110 -5.19 -0.53 11.94
C ALA A 110 -5.85 -0.05 13.24
N HIS A 111 -7.10 -0.45 13.52
CA HIS A 111 -7.76 -0.14 14.78
C HIS A 111 -7.07 -0.79 15.99
N HIS A 112 -6.61 -2.05 15.86
CA HIS A 112 -5.85 -2.72 16.91
C HIS A 112 -4.57 -1.95 17.26
N VAL A 113 -3.81 -1.55 16.24
CA VAL A 113 -2.56 -0.79 16.44
C VAL A 113 -2.85 0.61 16.98
N LEU A 114 -3.87 1.31 16.48
CA LEU A 114 -4.24 2.64 16.96
C LEU A 114 -4.66 2.65 18.44
N GLY A 115 -5.34 1.60 18.89
CA GLY A 115 -5.71 1.45 20.30
C GLY A 115 -4.58 0.96 21.21
N SER A 116 -3.43 0.59 20.63
CA SER A 116 -2.24 0.11 21.35
C SER A 116 -1.09 1.13 21.37
N ALA A 117 -1.29 2.30 20.76
CA ALA A 117 -0.30 3.38 20.63
C ALA A 117 -0.43 4.44 21.73
#